data_AF-U4KQA8-F1
#
_entry.id   AF-U4KQA8-F1
#
_cell.length_a   1.000
_cell.length_b   1.000
_cell.length_c   1.000
_cell.angle_alpha   90.00
_cell.angle_beta   90.00
_cell.angle_gamma   90.00
#
_symmetry.space_group_name_H-M   'P 1'
#
loop_
_entity.id
_entity.type
_entity.pdbx_description
1 polymer ?
#
loop_
_entity_poly.entity_id
_entity_poly.type
_entity_poly.pdbx_seq_one_letter_code
_entity_poly.pdbx_strand_id
1 'polypeptide(L)'
;MTKKQFLNELKLALGNDVEQQDILKYYEELIDEAVLDGESEEEMIKRLGSVKEIIQTMGKTYPANLSKKRESVTLFKQVLLMIVSVIALFFFISLISSGGISFFTTLLRVGQYESLYLDLYFLSEALIAVGVIFISSACIYFTLRRIKQLMTYFEERRSRL
;
A
#
# COMPACT_ATOMS: atom_id res chain seq x y z
N MET A 1 5.42 15.38 -22.16
CA MET A 1 5.53 14.12 -21.39
C MET A 1 7.01 13.83 -21.21
N THR A 2 7.43 13.23 -20.10
CA THR A 2 8.87 12.95 -19.87
C THR A 2 9.31 11.65 -20.54
N LYS A 3 10.61 11.47 -20.80
CA LYS A 3 11.21 10.22 -21.31
C LYS A 3 10.70 8.99 -20.55
N LYS A 4 10.71 9.08 -19.21
CA LYS A 4 10.26 8.00 -18.32
C LYS A 4 8.78 7.66 -18.50
N GLN A 5 7.93 8.67 -18.71
CA GLN A 5 6.50 8.45 -18.95
C GLN A 5 6.28 7.77 -20.30
N PHE A 6 6.98 8.22 -21.35
CA PHE A 6 6.89 7.67 -22.70
C PHE A 6 7.31 6.20 -22.76
N LEU A 7 8.50 5.88 -22.25
CA LEU A 7 8.99 4.50 -22.25
C LEU A 7 8.11 3.57 -21.43
N ASN A 8 7.52 4.06 -20.33
CA ASN A 8 6.60 3.25 -19.53
C ASN A 8 5.27 2.99 -20.24
N GLU A 9 4.70 3.99 -20.94
CA GLU A 9 3.52 3.79 -21.76
C GLU A 9 3.78 2.82 -22.92
N LEU A 10 4.92 2.96 -23.60
CA LEU A 10 5.35 2.06 -24.67
C LEU A 10 5.55 0.63 -24.16
N LYS A 11 6.19 0.47 -22.99
CA LYS A 11 6.37 -0.83 -22.33
C LYS A 11 5.03 -1.50 -22.08
N LEU A 12 4.08 -0.77 -21.51
CA LEU A 12 2.75 -1.30 -21.22
C LEU A 12 1.99 -1.65 -22.51
N ALA A 13 2.16 -0.87 -23.57
CA ALA A 13 1.53 -1.12 -24.87
C ALA A 13 2.09 -2.36 -25.58
N LEU A 14 3.40 -2.62 -25.44
CA LEU A 14 4.07 -3.82 -25.98
C LEU A 14 3.73 -5.10 -25.20
N GLY A 15 3.32 -5.01 -23.93
CA GLY A 15 2.92 -6.19 -23.15
C GLY A 15 4.09 -7.13 -22.86
N ASN A 16 3.99 -8.40 -23.26
CA ASN A 16 5.03 -9.43 -23.10
C ASN A 16 5.71 -9.76 -24.44
N ASP A 17 5.81 -8.79 -25.32
CA ASP A 17 6.46 -9.00 -26.61
C ASP A 17 7.93 -9.43 -26.44
N VAL A 18 8.38 -10.39 -27.24
CA VAL A 18 9.73 -10.94 -27.16
C VAL A 18 10.77 -9.85 -27.42
N GLU A 19 10.45 -8.89 -28.30
CA GLU A 19 11.33 -7.79 -28.69
C GLU A 19 11.10 -6.54 -27.83
N GLN A 20 10.30 -6.63 -26.77
CA GLN A 20 9.94 -5.47 -25.95
C GLN A 20 11.17 -4.70 -25.43
N GLN A 21 12.19 -5.41 -24.97
CA GLN A 21 13.39 -4.78 -24.43
C GLN A 21 14.19 -4.06 -25.53
N ASP A 22 14.32 -4.69 -26.70
CA ASP A 22 15.06 -4.12 -27.83
C ASP A 22 14.35 -2.88 -28.37
N ILE A 23 13.03 -2.92 -28.48
CA ILE A 23 12.21 -1.77 -28.88
C ILE A 23 12.35 -0.63 -27.86
N LEU A 24 12.23 -0.91 -26.56
CA LEU A 24 12.39 0.13 -25.53
C LEU A 24 13.78 0.76 -25.55
N LYS A 25 14.81 -0.06 -25.73
CA LYS A 25 16.20 0.41 -25.80
C LYS A 25 16.43 1.29 -27.02
N TYR A 26 15.89 0.92 -28.18
CA TYR A 26 15.99 1.73 -29.39
C TYR A 26 15.39 3.13 -29.20
N TYR A 27 14.19 3.24 -28.63
CA TYR A 27 13.57 4.55 -28.37
C TYR A 27 14.26 5.30 -27.23
N GLU A 28 14.84 4.60 -26.25
CA GLU A 28 15.65 5.22 -25.20
C GLU A 28 16.90 5.88 -25.78
N GLU A 29 17.65 5.16 -26.62
CA GLU A 29 18.85 5.67 -27.29
C GLU A 29 18.53 6.86 -28.20
N LEU A 30 17.43 6.81 -28.95
CA LEU A 30 16.96 7.91 -29.81
C LEU A 30 16.65 9.19 -29.02
N ILE A 31 16.02 9.06 -27.85
CA ILE A 31 15.71 10.23 -27.02
C ILE A 31 16.99 10.77 -26.37
N ASP A 32 17.90 9.90 -25.94
CA ASP A 32 19.17 10.32 -25.35
C ASP A 32 20.07 11.03 -26.35
N GLU A 33 20.13 10.56 -27.61
CA GLU A 33 20.87 11.21 -28.69
C GLU A 33 20.33 12.62 -28.98
N ALA A 34 19.00 12.78 -29.07
CA ALA A 34 18.38 14.10 -29.27
C ALA A 34 18.68 15.07 -28.12
N VAL A 35 18.70 14.57 -26.88
CA VAL A 35 19.06 15.38 -25.70
C VAL A 35 20.54 15.77 -25.71
N LEU A 36 21.43 14.87 -26.15
CA LEU A 36 22.85 15.17 -26.32
C LEU A 36 23.09 16.25 -27.40
N ASP A 37 22.27 16.26 -28.44
CA ASP A 37 22.29 17.25 -29.51
C ASP A 37 21.65 18.60 -29.12
N GLY A 38 21.15 18.71 -27.89
CA GLY A 38 20.58 19.95 -27.33
C GLY A 38 19.08 20.13 -27.60
N GLU A 39 18.39 19.12 -28.13
CA GLU A 39 16.92 19.10 -28.24
C GLU A 39 16.29 18.75 -26.89
N SER A 40 15.13 19.33 -26.57
CA SER A 40 14.43 18.96 -25.34
C SER A 40 13.74 17.60 -25.46
N GLU A 41 13.69 16.82 -24.37
CA GLU A 41 12.97 15.53 -24.35
C GLU A 41 11.54 15.66 -24.89
N GLU A 42 10.87 16.76 -24.55
CA GLU A 42 9.48 17.01 -24.90
C GLU A 42 9.28 17.25 -26.40
N GLU A 43 10.22 17.94 -27.05
CA GLU A 43 10.20 18.19 -28.50
C GLU A 43 10.46 16.91 -29.28
N MET A 44 11.46 16.12 -28.86
CA MET A 44 11.76 14.84 -29.49
C MET A 44 10.58 13.86 -29.36
N ILE A 45 9.99 13.73 -28.17
CA ILE A 45 8.82 12.85 -27.97
C ILE A 45 7.63 13.32 -28.81
N LYS A 46 7.46 14.63 -29.01
CA LYS A 46 6.41 15.16 -29.90
C LYS A 46 6.66 14.79 -31.37
N ARG A 47 7.92 14.73 -31.82
CA ARG A 47 8.31 14.29 -33.17
C ARG A 47 8.13 12.78 -33.38
N LEU A 48 8.36 11.97 -32.35
CA LEU A 48 8.16 10.52 -32.40
C LEU A 48 6.69 10.12 -32.56
N GLY A 49 5.76 11.01 -32.22
CA GLY A 49 4.32 10.76 -32.30
C GLY A 49 3.78 10.06 -31.04
N SER A 50 2.51 9.67 -31.08
CA SER A 50 1.88 8.99 -29.96
C SER A 50 2.30 7.53 -29.88
N VAL A 51 2.40 6.97 -28.66
CA VAL A 51 2.66 5.54 -28.44
C VAL A 51 1.67 4.65 -29.20
N LYS A 52 0.43 5.12 -29.37
CA LYS A 52 -0.59 4.44 -30.19
C LYS A 52 -0.20 4.32 -31.65
N GLU A 53 0.31 5.39 -32.26
CA GLU A 53 0.77 5.39 -33.65
C GLU A 53 1.98 4.45 -33.81
N ILE A 54 2.94 4.50 -32.89
CA ILE A 54 4.11 3.61 -32.89
C ILE A 54 3.71 2.13 -32.84
N ILE A 55 2.74 1.79 -31.99
CA ILE A 55 2.27 0.40 -31.86
C ILE A 55 1.48 -0.03 -33.10
N GLN A 56 0.72 0.89 -33.70
CA GLN A 56 -0.01 0.63 -34.94
C GLN A 56 0.93 0.46 -36.15
N THR A 57 2.02 1.24 -36.26
CA THR A 57 3.01 1.08 -37.33
C THR A 57 3.77 -0.24 -37.21
N MET A 58 3.91 -0.79 -36.00
CA MET A 58 4.42 -2.14 -35.75
C MET A 58 3.39 -3.25 -36.05
N GLY A 59 2.19 -2.92 -36.54
CA GLY A 59 1.13 -3.89 -36.82
C GLY A 59 0.47 -4.50 -35.57
N LYS A 60 0.73 -3.93 -34.39
CA LYS A 60 0.23 -4.43 -33.10
C LYS A 60 -1.04 -3.68 -32.70
N THR A 61 -1.94 -4.37 -31.99
CA THR A 61 -3.17 -3.75 -31.49
C THR A 61 -2.88 -2.97 -30.22
N TYR A 62 -3.13 -1.66 -30.24
CA TYR A 62 -2.99 -0.82 -29.06
C TYR A 62 -3.99 -1.24 -27.97
N PRO A 63 -3.53 -1.61 -26.75
CA PRO A 63 -4.44 -2.07 -25.72
C PRO A 63 -5.32 -0.93 -25.21
N ALA A 64 -6.64 -1.07 -25.34
CA ALA A 64 -7.63 -0.08 -24.92
C ALA A 64 -7.59 0.26 -23.40
N ASN A 65 -6.91 -0.57 -22.59
CA ASN A 65 -6.87 -0.47 -21.14
C ASN A 65 -5.64 0.26 -20.56
N LEU A 66 -4.77 0.84 -21.40
CA LEU A 66 -3.56 1.54 -20.94
C LEU A 66 -3.84 2.78 -20.07
N SER A 67 -5.03 3.36 -20.19
CA SER A 67 -5.49 4.51 -19.40
C SER A 67 -5.72 4.20 -17.91
N LYS A 68 -5.83 2.93 -17.51
CA LYS A 68 -5.96 2.58 -16.08
C LYS A 68 -4.59 2.55 -15.43
N LYS A 69 -4.14 3.73 -14.97
CA LYS A 69 -3.20 3.90 -13.84
C LYS A 69 -3.46 2.76 -12.87
N ARG A 70 -2.58 1.76 -12.84
CA ARG A 70 -2.68 0.64 -11.88
C ARG A 70 -2.50 1.25 -10.51
N GLU A 71 -3.62 1.51 -9.86
CA GLU A 71 -3.71 1.95 -8.48
C GLU A 71 -3.36 0.81 -7.51
N SER A 72 -2.42 -0.07 -7.87
CA SER A 72 -2.00 -1.21 -7.04
C SER A 72 -1.29 -0.80 -5.75
N VAL A 73 -1.05 0.50 -5.57
CA VAL A 73 -0.43 1.08 -4.37
C VAL A 73 -1.45 1.27 -3.24
N THR A 74 -2.76 1.25 -3.50
CA THR A 74 -3.78 1.46 -2.45
C THR A 74 -3.86 0.28 -1.50
N LEU A 75 -3.89 -0.98 -1.98
CA LEU A 75 -4.00 -2.14 -1.10
C LEU A 75 -2.78 -2.33 -0.19
N PHE A 76 -1.57 -2.18 -0.73
CA PHE A 76 -0.35 -2.31 0.07
C PHE A 76 -0.23 -1.19 1.11
N LYS A 77 -0.57 0.06 0.74
CA LYS A 77 -0.64 1.17 1.69
C LYS A 77 -1.72 0.94 2.74
N GLN A 78 -2.87 0.39 2.39
CA GLN A 78 -3.96 0.12 3.33
C GLN A 78 -3.58 -0.96 4.35
N VAL A 79 -2.94 -2.03 3.89
CA VAL A 79 -2.42 -3.10 4.75
C VAL A 79 -1.30 -2.56 5.64
N LEU A 80 -0.37 -1.78 5.10
CA LEU A 80 0.71 -1.17 5.88
C LEU A 80 0.15 -0.22 6.96
N LEU A 81 -0.82 0.61 6.61
CA LEU A 81 -1.45 1.56 7.54
C LEU A 81 -2.26 0.84 8.63
N MET A 82 -2.87 -0.30 8.29
CA MET A 82 -3.53 -1.18 9.26
C MET A 82 -2.53 -1.82 10.23
N ILE A 83 -1.39 -2.31 9.75
CA ILE A 83 -0.35 -2.90 10.61
C ILE A 83 0.21 -1.82 11.56
N VAL A 84 0.54 -0.64 11.03
CA VAL A 84 1.05 0.50 11.82
C VAL A 84 0.01 0.96 12.85
N SER A 85 -1.28 1.00 12.51
CA SER A 85 -2.32 1.42 13.45
C SER A 85 -2.52 0.43 14.60
N VAL A 86 -2.41 -0.88 14.34
CA VAL A 86 -2.48 -1.91 15.39
C VAL A 86 -1.27 -1.80 16.33
N ILE A 87 -0.07 -1.62 15.80
CA ILE A 87 1.14 -1.45 16.62
C ILE A 87 1.04 -0.17 17.47
N ALA A 88 0.58 0.94 16.89
CA ALA A 88 0.37 2.19 17.61
C ALA A 88 -0.66 2.03 18.73
N LEU A 89 -1.78 1.35 18.47
CA LEU A 89 -2.81 1.06 19.47
C LEU A 89 -2.23 0.28 20.67
N PHE A 90 -1.48 -0.78 20.40
CA PHE A 90 -0.80 -1.55 21.45
C PHE A 90 0.17 -0.69 22.25
N PHE A 91 0.95 0.16 21.58
CA PHE A 91 1.90 1.06 22.23
C PHE A 91 1.19 2.07 23.16
N PHE A 92 0.08 2.67 22.72
CA PHE A 92 -0.70 3.60 23.53
C PHE A 92 -1.43 2.92 24.69
N ILE A 93 -1.96 1.71 24.50
CA ILE A 93 -2.56 0.92 25.60
C ILE A 93 -1.51 0.64 26.68
N SER A 94 -0.30 0.22 26.29
CA SER A 94 0.80 -0.03 27.23
C SER A 94 1.30 1.25 27.92
N LEU A 95 1.28 2.40 27.23
CA LEU A 95 1.69 3.69 27.81
C LEU A 95 0.66 4.20 28.83
N ILE A 96 -0.64 4.02 28.53
CA ILE A 96 -1.74 4.39 29.42
C ILE A 96 -1.81 3.43 30.61
N SER A 97 -1.54 2.13 30.43
CA SER A 97 -1.47 1.20 31.56
C SER A 97 -0.30 1.53 32.48
N SER A 98 0.92 1.74 31.97
CA SER A 98 2.07 2.01 32.84
C SER A 98 1.99 3.40 33.50
N GLY A 99 1.54 4.42 32.77
CA GLY A 99 1.44 5.81 33.25
C GLY A 99 0.20 6.07 34.10
N GLY A 100 -0.95 5.57 33.69
CA GLY A 100 -2.23 5.75 34.39
C GLY A 100 -2.28 4.99 35.71
N ILE A 101 -1.76 3.76 35.73
CA ILE A 101 -1.64 2.98 36.97
C ILE A 101 -0.67 3.68 37.92
N SER A 102 0.53 4.08 37.47
CA SER A 102 1.52 4.78 38.32
C SER A 102 0.98 6.08 38.95
N PHE A 103 0.20 6.86 38.19
CA PHE A 103 -0.39 8.10 38.67
C PHE A 103 -1.48 7.87 39.72
N PHE A 104 -2.43 6.96 39.45
CA PHE A 104 -3.48 6.60 40.41
C PHE A 104 -2.93 5.91 41.67
N THR A 105 -1.91 5.06 41.52
CA THR A 105 -1.28 4.39 42.67
C THR A 105 -0.51 5.35 43.56
N THR A 106 0.09 6.40 43.00
CA THR A 106 0.78 7.44 43.78
C THR A 106 -0.24 8.29 44.57
N LEU A 107 -1.42 8.54 43.99
CA LEU A 107 -2.50 9.26 44.65
C LEU A 107 -3.12 8.46 45.81
N LEU A 108 -3.24 7.13 45.67
CA LEU A 108 -3.79 6.23 46.69
C LEU A 108 -2.81 5.90 47.83
N ARG A 109 -1.50 6.02 47.60
CA ARG A 109 -0.45 5.80 48.62
C ARG A 109 -0.50 6.80 49.79
N VAL A 110 -1.31 7.84 49.67
CA VAL A 110 -1.56 8.85 50.72
C VAL A 110 -2.43 8.28 51.86
N GLY A 111 -3.08 7.12 51.69
CA GLY A 111 -3.83 6.41 52.75
C GLY A 111 -3.21 5.05 53.07
N GLN A 112 -3.03 4.72 54.35
CA GLN A 112 -2.30 3.58 54.92
C GLN A 112 -2.89 2.17 54.63
N TYR A 113 -3.19 1.81 53.38
CA TYR A 113 -3.83 0.54 53.01
C TYR A 113 -3.01 -0.25 51.98
N GLU A 114 -1.96 -0.95 52.44
CA GLU A 114 -1.08 -1.73 51.56
C GLU A 114 -1.73 -3.00 50.98
N SER A 115 -2.74 -3.59 51.63
CA SER A 115 -3.41 -4.80 51.14
C SER A 115 -4.35 -4.52 49.96
N LEU A 116 -5.08 -3.41 50.01
CA LEU A 116 -6.01 -2.97 48.96
C LEU A 116 -5.27 -2.61 47.66
N TYR A 117 -3.97 -2.29 47.75
CA TYR A 117 -3.09 -1.98 46.62
C TYR A 117 -2.83 -3.20 45.73
N LEU A 118 -2.47 -4.35 46.33
CA LEU A 118 -2.15 -5.56 45.56
C LEU A 118 -3.38 -6.09 44.82
N ASP A 119 -4.55 -6.04 45.46
CA ASP A 119 -5.81 -6.51 44.86
C ASP A 119 -6.26 -5.61 43.70
N LEU A 120 -6.17 -4.28 43.85
CA LEU A 120 -6.51 -3.35 42.76
C LEU A 120 -5.51 -3.39 41.60
N TYR A 121 -4.23 -3.63 41.89
CA TYR A 121 -3.19 -3.82 40.88
C TYR A 121 -3.42 -5.10 40.07
N PHE A 122 -3.72 -6.22 40.74
CA PHE A 122 -4.07 -7.47 40.05
C PHE A 122 -5.37 -7.33 39.24
N LEU A 123 -6.36 -6.61 39.75
CA LEU A 123 -7.62 -6.37 39.05
C LEU A 123 -7.42 -5.53 37.78
N SER A 124 -6.57 -4.50 37.83
CA SER A 124 -6.30 -3.64 36.66
C SER A 124 -5.54 -4.40 35.58
N GLU A 125 -4.52 -5.20 35.94
CA GLU A 125 -3.80 -6.07 35.02
C GLU A 125 -4.73 -7.11 34.38
N ALA A 126 -5.63 -7.72 35.17
CA ALA A 126 -6.63 -8.66 34.65
C ALA A 126 -7.59 -8.00 33.65
N LEU A 127 -8.07 -6.78 33.94
CA LEU A 127 -8.95 -6.03 33.03
C LEU A 127 -8.24 -5.65 31.72
N ILE A 128 -6.95 -5.28 31.79
CA ILE A 128 -6.15 -4.99 30.61
C ILE A 128 -5.96 -6.25 29.76
N ALA A 129 -5.61 -7.37 30.39
CA ALA A 129 -5.47 -8.66 29.70
C ALA A 129 -6.76 -9.06 28.98
N VAL A 130 -7.92 -8.91 29.64
CA VAL A 130 -9.23 -9.16 29.04
C VAL A 130 -9.46 -8.21 27.85
N GLY A 131 -9.16 -6.92 27.99
CA GLY A 131 -9.27 -5.94 26.91
C GLY A 131 -8.43 -6.29 25.69
N VAL A 132 -7.19 -6.72 25.90
CA VAL A 132 -6.28 -7.16 24.81
C VAL A 132 -6.84 -8.37 24.07
N ILE A 133 -7.42 -9.34 24.78
CA ILE A 133 -8.04 -10.52 24.16
C ILE A 133 -9.25 -10.12 23.29
N PHE A 134 -10.11 -9.22 23.77
CA PHE A 134 -11.26 -8.73 23.00
C PHE A 134 -10.83 -7.95 21.75
N ILE A 135 -9.84 -7.06 21.85
CA ILE A 135 -9.33 -6.32 20.70
C ILE A 135 -8.69 -7.28 19.68
N SER A 136 -7.88 -8.24 20.16
CA SER A 136 -7.22 -9.22 19.29
C SER A 136 -8.23 -10.08 18.52
N SER A 137 -9.27 -10.57 19.21
CA SER A 137 -10.34 -11.33 18.58
C SER A 137 -11.16 -10.50 17.57
N ALA A 138 -11.44 -9.23 17.87
CA ALA A 138 -12.12 -8.32 16.94
C ALA A 138 -11.28 -8.05 15.68
N CYS A 139 -9.97 -7.85 15.83
CA CYS A 139 -9.05 -7.70 14.71
C CYS A 139 -9.02 -8.95 13.82
N ILE A 140 -8.93 -10.15 14.42
CA ILE A 140 -8.96 -11.41 13.68
C ILE A 140 -10.29 -11.55 12.92
N TYR A 141 -11.42 -11.30 13.58
CA TYR A 141 -12.74 -11.35 12.96
C TYR A 141 -12.85 -10.39 11.76
N PHE A 142 -12.37 -9.16 11.90
CA PHE A 142 -12.42 -8.17 10.83
C PHE A 142 -11.56 -8.57 9.62
N THR A 143 -10.36 -9.11 9.87
CA THR A 143 -9.47 -9.62 8.81
C THR A 143 -10.10 -10.78 8.07
N LEU A 144 -10.67 -11.76 8.78
CA LEU A 144 -11.36 -12.90 8.16
C LEU A 144 -12.56 -12.45 7.32
N ARG A 145 -13.35 -11.49 7.83
CA ARG A 145 -14.48 -10.92 7.08
C ARG A 145 -14.03 -10.23 5.79
N ARG A 146 -12.90 -9.52 5.82
CA ARG A 146 -12.32 -8.86 4.63
C ARG A 146 -11.79 -9.87 3.61
N ILE A 147 -11.10 -10.91 4.05
CA ILE A 147 -10.63 -11.99 3.17
C ILE A 147 -11.83 -12.64 2.47
N LYS A 148 -12.91 -12.92 3.20
CA LYS A 148 -14.14 -13.48 2.61
C LYS A 148 -14.74 -12.59 1.52
N GLN A 149 -14.80 -11.27 1.72
CA GLN A 149 -15.27 -10.33 0.70
C GLN A 149 -14.40 -10.30 -0.55
N LEU A 150 -13.08 -10.42 -0.38
CA LEU A 150 -12.16 -10.48 -1.51
C LEU A 150 -12.34 -11.78 -2.30
N MET A 151 -12.51 -12.92 -1.62
CA MET A 151 -12.76 -14.19 -2.30
C MET A 151 -14.03 -14.16 -3.15
N THR A 152 -15.15 -13.66 -2.62
CA THR A 152 -16.38 -13.51 -3.41
C THR A 152 -16.21 -12.57 -4.60
N TYR A 153 -15.47 -11.46 -4.42
CA TYR A 153 -15.16 -10.56 -5.54
C TYR A 153 -14.33 -11.25 -6.64
N PHE A 154 -13.36 -12.09 -6.28
CA PHE A 154 -12.56 -12.83 -7.25
C PHE A 154 -13.36 -13.93 -7.96
N GLU A 155 -14.27 -14.61 -7.26
CA GLU A 155 -15.17 -15.61 -7.86
C GLU A 155 -16.10 -14.98 -8.90
N GLU A 156 -16.75 -13.86 -8.58
CA GLU A 156 -17.61 -13.12 -9.52
C GLU A 156 -16.85 -12.59 -10.74
N ARG A 157 -15.57 -12.29 -10.59
CA ARG A 157 -14.73 -11.83 -11.70
C ARG A 157 -14.29 -13.00 -12.58
N ARG A 158 -14.05 -14.17 -12.00
CA ARG A 158 -13.70 -15.39 -12.73
C ARG A 158 -14.86 -15.94 -13.55
N SER A 159 -16.10 -15.82 -13.07
CA SER A 159 -17.30 -16.29 -13.80
C SER A 159 -17.72 -15.40 -14.96
N ARG A 160 -17.14 -14.20 -15.09
CA ARG A 160 -17.41 -13.23 -16.18
C ARG A 160 -16.37 -13.26 -17.31
N LEU A 161 -15.35 -14.09 -17.19
CA LEU A 161 -14.29 -14.34 -18.19
C LEU A 161 -14.52 -15.70 -18.83
#